data_AF-A0A8C3YRH8-F1
#
_entry.id   AF-A0A8C3YRH8-F1
#
_cell.length_a   1.000
_cell.length_b   1.000
_cell.length_c   1.000
_cell.angle_alpha   90.00
_cell.angle_beta   90.00
_cell.angle_gamma   90.00
#
_symmetry.space_group_name_H-M   'P 1'
#
loop_
_entity.id
_entity.type
_entity.pdbx_description
1 polymer ?
#
loop_
_entity_poly.entity_id
_entity_poly.type
_entity_poly.pdbx_seq_one_letter_code
_entity_poly.pdbx_strand_id
1 'polypeptide(L)'
;MASKAAPSCRLVFCLLISAAALRPGLGLYTVNSAYGDTIIMPCRLDVPHNLMFGKWKYEKPDGSPVFIAFRSSTKKSVQYDDVPEYKDRLSLSENYTLSISNAKISDEKRFVCMLVTEDNVFEAPTVVKVFKQPSKPEIISKAPFLETEQLKKLGECISKDSYPDGNITWYRNGKVLQPLEEAVVIIFKKQMDPVTQLYTMTSSLEYKTTKADIQMPFTCSVTYYGPSGQKTVYSEQAIFDIYYPTERVTIQVLPPKNAIKEGDNITLKCLGNGNPPPEEFLFYLPGQPEGIRSSNTYTLTDVRRNATGDYKCSLIDQKSMIASTAITVHYLDLSLNPSGEVTKQIGDALPVSCTISASRNATVVWMKDNIRLRSSPSFSSLHYQDAGNYVCETALQEVEGLKKRESLTLIVEGKPQIKMTKKTDPSGLSKTIICHVEGFPKPAIQWTITGSGSVINQTEESPYINGRYYSKIIISPEENVTLTCTAENQLERTVNSLNVSANENKEKVNDQAKLIVGIVVGLLLAALVAGVVYWLYMKKSKTASKHVNKDLGNMEENKKLEENNHKTEA
;
A
#
# COMPACT_ATOMS: atom_id res chain seq x y z
N MET A 1 14.20 66.82 23.51
CA MET A 1 15.34 67.75 23.41
C MET A 1 15.41 68.22 21.96
N ALA A 2 14.73 69.31 21.64
CA ALA A 2 15.29 70.67 21.56
C ALA A 2 16.25 70.80 20.36
N SER A 3 15.76 71.26 19.21
CA SER A 3 15.63 72.68 18.81
C SER A 3 16.96 73.30 18.37
N LYS A 4 17.03 73.72 17.10
CA LYS A 4 17.19 75.15 16.75
C LYS A 4 16.96 75.40 15.27
N ALA A 5 16.16 76.45 15.03
CA ALA A 5 15.76 76.98 13.73
C ALA A 5 16.72 78.08 13.23
N ALA A 6 16.82 78.17 11.90
CA ALA A 6 16.91 79.32 10.96
C ALA A 6 17.74 80.59 11.33
N PRO A 7 18.34 81.29 10.33
CA PRO A 7 17.52 82.13 9.44
C PRO A 7 17.94 82.20 7.95
N SER A 8 16.96 82.70 7.21
CA SER A 8 16.91 83.22 5.83
C SER A 8 18.18 83.83 5.21
N CYS A 9 18.40 83.51 3.93
CA CYS A 9 18.93 84.48 2.97
C CYS A 9 18.27 84.27 1.60
N ARG A 10 17.56 85.30 1.12
CA ARG A 10 16.90 85.35 -0.20
C ARG A 10 17.96 85.67 -1.25
N LEU A 11 18.17 84.78 -2.22
CA LEU A 11 18.72 85.15 -3.52
C LEU A 11 17.75 84.72 -4.61
N VAL A 12 17.15 85.72 -5.24
CA VAL A 12 16.36 85.61 -6.47
C VAL A 12 17.34 85.29 -7.59
N PHE A 13 17.38 84.04 -8.05
CA PHE A 13 18.02 83.68 -9.32
C PHE A 13 16.92 83.48 -10.37
N CYS A 14 16.73 84.50 -11.21
CA CYS A 14 16.03 84.36 -12.48
C CYS A 14 16.83 83.41 -13.38
N LEU A 15 16.52 82.12 -13.33
CA LEU A 15 16.92 81.18 -14.38
C LEU A 15 15.99 81.39 -15.57
N LEU A 16 16.50 82.13 -16.55
CA LEU A 16 16.01 82.15 -17.92
C LEU A 16 15.87 80.70 -18.40
N ILE A 17 14.63 80.20 -18.46
CA ILE A 17 14.31 78.99 -19.22
C ILE A 17 14.40 79.40 -20.69
N SER A 18 15.62 79.37 -21.24
CA SER A 18 15.78 79.23 -22.68
C SER A 18 15.21 77.87 -23.05
N ALA A 19 14.02 77.85 -23.63
CA ALA A 19 13.51 76.71 -24.36
C ALA A 19 14.47 76.46 -25.55
N ALA A 20 15.55 75.73 -25.28
CA ALA A 20 16.31 75.08 -26.33
C ALA A 20 15.36 74.02 -26.89
N ALA A 21 14.67 74.37 -27.97
CA ALA A 21 14.02 73.40 -28.82
C ALA A 21 15.05 72.30 -29.13
N LEU A 22 14.84 71.10 -28.60
CA LEU A 22 15.54 69.92 -29.07
C LEU A 22 15.24 69.84 -30.57
N ARG A 23 16.23 70.21 -31.39
CA ARG A 23 16.22 69.89 -32.81
C ARG A 23 16.02 68.37 -32.91
N PRO A 24 15.03 67.88 -33.67
CA PRO A 24 14.99 66.48 -34.03
C PRO A 24 16.33 66.18 -34.71
N GLY A 25 17.06 65.20 -34.19
CA GLY A 25 18.31 64.77 -34.81
C GLY A 25 18.08 64.48 -36.29
N LEU A 26 18.99 64.94 -37.15
CA LEU A 26 19.02 64.61 -38.58
C LEU A 26 19.23 63.09 -38.75
N GLY A 27 18.17 62.31 -38.62
CA GLY A 27 18.11 60.96 -39.15
C GLY A 27 17.76 61.01 -40.63
N LEU A 28 18.52 60.29 -41.47
CA LEU A 28 18.10 60.02 -42.85
C LEU A 28 16.74 59.30 -42.81
N TYR A 29 15.84 59.65 -43.74
CA TYR A 29 14.53 59.01 -43.85
C TYR A 29 14.68 57.58 -44.35
N THR A 30 14.05 56.64 -43.65
CA THR A 30 14.18 55.21 -43.91
C THR A 30 12.83 54.61 -44.28
N VAL A 31 12.81 53.82 -45.34
CA VAL A 31 11.66 52.99 -45.73
C VAL A 31 11.98 51.54 -45.39
N ASN A 32 11.18 50.96 -44.50
CA ASN A 32 11.25 49.54 -44.17
C ASN A 32 10.28 48.76 -45.06
N SER A 33 10.75 47.71 -45.73
CA SER A 33 9.94 46.81 -46.55
C SER A 33 10.16 45.37 -46.12
N ALA A 34 9.16 44.49 -46.26
CA ALA A 34 9.41 43.07 -46.17
C ALA A 34 10.01 42.54 -47.49
N TYR A 35 10.81 41.49 -47.42
CA TYR A 35 11.34 40.80 -48.59
C TYR A 35 10.19 40.21 -49.43
N GLY A 36 10.20 40.48 -50.73
CA GLY A 36 9.14 40.11 -51.67
C GLY A 36 8.02 41.16 -51.81
N ASP A 37 7.89 42.10 -50.87
CA ASP A 37 6.88 43.16 -50.95
C ASP A 37 7.28 44.26 -51.96
N THR A 38 6.42 45.25 -52.15
CA THR A 38 6.74 46.44 -52.95
C THR A 38 7.29 47.55 -52.06
N ILE A 39 8.53 47.98 -52.34
CA ILE A 39 9.15 49.14 -51.68
C ILE A 39 8.52 50.40 -52.26
N ILE A 40 7.94 51.26 -51.41
CA ILE A 40 7.33 52.53 -51.83
C ILE A 40 8.13 53.69 -51.25
N MET A 41 8.79 54.45 -52.11
CA MET A 41 9.62 55.60 -51.74
C MET A 41 8.96 56.90 -52.22
N PRO A 42 8.21 57.59 -51.35
CA PRO A 42 7.62 58.87 -51.70
C PRO A 42 8.71 59.91 -51.96
N CYS A 43 8.55 60.72 -53.00
CA CYS A 43 9.40 61.89 -53.18
C CYS A 43 8.94 62.98 -52.19
N ARG A 44 9.71 63.19 -51.13
CA ARG A 44 9.37 64.12 -50.03
C ARG A 44 9.77 65.57 -50.31
N LEU A 45 9.79 65.95 -51.58
CA LEU A 45 10.03 67.30 -52.03
C LEU A 45 8.71 67.89 -52.50
N ASP A 46 8.42 69.12 -52.10
CA ASP A 46 7.32 69.86 -52.69
C ASP A 46 7.61 70.09 -54.18
N VAL A 47 6.62 69.83 -55.03
CA VAL A 47 6.77 69.94 -56.48
C VAL A 47 6.90 71.42 -56.88
N PRO A 48 8.05 71.87 -57.42
CA PRO A 48 8.22 73.28 -57.81
C PRO A 48 7.30 73.67 -58.97
N HIS A 49 6.85 74.92 -59.01
CA HIS A 49 5.98 75.44 -60.07
C HIS A 49 6.62 75.42 -61.46
N ASN A 50 7.94 75.60 -61.55
CA ASN A 50 8.75 75.56 -62.77
C ASN A 50 9.51 74.23 -62.95
N LEU A 51 8.94 73.11 -62.47
CA LEU A 51 9.57 71.79 -62.60
C LEU A 51 9.77 71.41 -64.07
N MET A 52 10.99 71.03 -64.44
CA MET A 52 11.28 70.48 -65.77
C MET A 52 11.11 68.95 -65.80
N PHE A 53 11.67 68.27 -64.79
CA PHE A 53 11.58 66.82 -64.65
C PHE A 53 11.95 66.36 -63.24
N GLY A 54 11.49 65.16 -62.89
CA GLY A 54 11.93 64.42 -61.72
C GLY A 54 12.79 63.21 -62.15
N LYS A 55 13.80 62.89 -61.34
CA LYS A 55 14.72 61.77 -61.59
C LYS A 55 15.02 61.04 -60.30
N TRP A 56 15.19 59.72 -60.37
CA TRP A 56 15.65 58.90 -59.26
C TRP A 56 17.02 58.30 -59.58
N LYS A 57 17.88 58.30 -58.55
CA LYS A 57 19.17 57.59 -58.53
C LYS A 57 19.29 56.76 -57.26
N TYR A 58 20.16 55.76 -57.26
CA TYR A 58 20.74 55.21 -56.04
C TYR A 58 22.24 55.46 -56.01
N GLU A 59 22.80 55.51 -54.81
CA GLU A 59 24.24 55.68 -54.58
C GLU A 59 24.89 54.31 -54.34
N LYS A 60 25.95 54.04 -55.10
CA LYS A 60 26.82 52.88 -54.84
C LYS A 60 27.65 53.12 -53.57
N PRO A 61 28.28 52.07 -53.00
CA PRO A 61 29.14 52.20 -51.82
C PRO A 61 30.32 53.19 -52.00
N ASP A 62 30.77 53.40 -53.23
CA ASP A 62 31.81 54.37 -53.59
C ASP A 62 31.28 55.81 -53.77
N GLY A 63 29.99 56.04 -53.51
CA GLY A 63 29.30 57.33 -53.65
C GLY A 63 28.90 57.68 -55.08
N SER A 64 29.22 56.84 -56.08
CA SER A 64 28.85 57.11 -57.47
C SER A 64 27.35 56.90 -57.71
N PRO A 65 26.69 57.79 -58.47
CA PRO A 65 25.25 57.71 -58.72
C PRO A 65 24.93 56.74 -59.85
N VAL A 66 23.85 55.96 -59.70
CA VAL A 66 23.23 55.19 -60.77
C VAL A 66 21.80 55.65 -60.92
N PHE A 67 21.49 56.21 -62.08
CA PHE A 67 20.15 56.65 -62.42
C PHE A 67 19.27 55.46 -62.82
N ILE A 68 17.99 55.51 -62.45
CA ILE A 68 17.08 54.37 -62.62
C ILE A 68 15.71 54.75 -63.18
N ALA A 69 15.23 55.98 -62.95
CA ALA A 69 13.94 56.43 -63.45
C ALA A 69 13.95 57.93 -63.71
N PHE A 70 13.22 58.35 -64.73
CA PHE A 70 13.07 59.73 -65.17
C PHE A 70 11.64 60.00 -65.62
N ARG A 71 11.10 61.15 -65.23
CA ARG A 71 9.78 61.61 -65.67
C ARG A 71 9.79 63.11 -65.93
N SER A 72 9.45 63.52 -67.15
CA SER A 72 9.28 64.94 -67.49
C SER A 72 7.98 65.48 -66.89
N SER A 73 7.97 66.77 -66.53
CA SER A 73 6.74 67.46 -66.11
C SER A 73 5.74 67.66 -67.27
N THR A 74 6.22 67.68 -68.52
CA THR A 74 5.40 67.95 -69.71
C THR A 74 4.94 66.70 -70.45
N LYS A 75 5.62 65.56 -70.25
CA LYS A 75 5.31 64.28 -70.92
C LYS A 75 4.74 63.26 -69.94
N LYS A 76 3.73 62.50 -70.37
CA LYS A 76 3.12 61.44 -69.54
C LYS A 76 3.97 60.17 -69.42
N SER A 77 4.87 59.91 -70.37
CA SER A 77 5.72 58.71 -70.38
C SER A 77 6.83 58.78 -69.34
N VAL A 78 7.04 57.66 -68.63
CA VAL A 78 8.20 57.44 -67.77
C VAL A 78 9.32 56.77 -68.58
N GLN A 79 10.56 57.17 -68.35
CA GLN A 79 11.75 56.52 -68.89
C GLN A 79 12.50 55.83 -67.76
N TYR A 80 12.92 54.58 -67.98
CA TYR A 80 13.74 53.81 -67.05
C TYR A 80 15.09 53.52 -67.68
N ASP A 81 16.14 53.61 -66.88
CA ASP A 81 17.50 53.31 -67.33
C ASP A 81 17.70 51.77 -67.32
N ASP A 82 18.52 51.25 -68.25
CA ASP A 82 18.77 49.82 -68.38
C ASP A 82 19.70 49.32 -67.28
N VAL A 83 19.11 49.10 -66.10
CA VAL A 83 19.79 48.51 -64.93
C VAL A 83 19.25 47.10 -64.73
N PRO A 84 20.05 46.04 -65.03
CA PRO A 84 19.57 44.66 -65.02
C PRO A 84 18.91 44.21 -63.70
N GLU A 85 19.38 44.73 -62.56
CA GLU A 85 18.84 44.42 -61.22
C GLU A 85 17.38 44.88 -61.02
N TYR A 86 16.97 45.92 -61.76
CA TYR A 86 15.67 46.60 -61.63
C TYR A 86 14.75 46.41 -62.84
N LYS A 87 15.18 45.64 -63.83
CA LYS A 87 14.38 45.33 -65.02
C LYS A 87 13.01 44.79 -64.60
N ASP A 88 11.94 45.40 -65.15
CA ASP A 88 10.53 45.07 -64.89
C ASP A 88 10.05 45.23 -63.42
N ARG A 89 10.85 45.87 -62.55
CA ARG A 89 10.53 46.05 -61.12
C ARG A 89 10.19 47.49 -60.73
N LEU A 90 10.51 48.47 -61.58
CA LEU A 90 10.33 49.90 -61.27
C LEU A 90 8.97 50.42 -61.73
N SER A 91 8.37 51.27 -60.90
CA SER A 91 7.21 52.09 -61.26
C SER A 91 7.37 53.50 -60.71
N LEU A 92 7.21 54.52 -61.54
CA LEU A 92 7.25 55.93 -61.14
C LEU A 92 5.88 56.59 -61.37
N SER A 93 5.22 56.96 -60.27
CA SER A 93 3.89 57.57 -60.28
C SER A 93 3.91 59.07 -60.64
N GLU A 94 2.72 59.67 -60.75
CA GLU A 94 2.54 61.10 -61.11
C GLU A 94 3.09 62.07 -60.07
N ASN A 95 3.06 61.69 -58.80
CA ASN A 95 3.64 62.49 -57.71
C ASN A 95 5.13 62.19 -57.48
N TYR A 96 5.81 61.61 -58.47
CA TYR A 96 7.23 61.23 -58.41
C TYR A 96 7.60 60.20 -57.33
N THR A 97 6.61 59.48 -56.76
CA THR A 97 6.86 58.33 -55.88
C THR A 97 7.37 57.15 -56.69
N LEU A 98 8.55 56.64 -56.30
CA LEU A 98 9.17 55.46 -56.90
C LEU A 98 8.73 54.21 -56.14
N SER A 99 8.32 53.17 -56.87
CA SER A 99 8.01 51.85 -56.32
C SER A 99 8.92 50.79 -56.94
N ILE A 100 9.42 49.85 -56.12
CA ILE A 100 10.22 48.70 -56.55
C ILE A 100 9.48 47.42 -56.12
N SER A 101 9.00 46.63 -57.07
CA SER A 101 8.31 45.37 -56.79
C SER A 101 9.29 44.24 -56.45
N ASN A 102 8.80 43.25 -55.68
CA ASN A 102 9.56 42.07 -55.27
C ASN A 102 10.88 42.44 -54.58
N ALA A 103 10.80 43.10 -53.43
CA ALA A 103 11.94 43.58 -52.66
C ALA A 103 12.97 42.48 -52.38
N LYS A 104 14.25 42.78 -52.61
CA LYS A 104 15.39 41.90 -52.36
C LYS A 104 16.33 42.55 -51.35
N ILE A 105 17.16 41.75 -50.68
CA ILE A 105 18.17 42.28 -49.75
C ILE A 105 19.16 43.20 -50.46
N SER A 106 19.46 42.94 -51.72
CA SER A 106 20.33 43.80 -52.54
C SER A 106 19.75 45.19 -52.79
N ASP A 107 18.44 45.41 -52.58
CA ASP A 107 17.80 46.73 -52.68
C ASP A 107 18.02 47.61 -51.44
N GLU A 108 18.69 47.11 -50.39
CA GLU A 108 19.16 47.95 -49.27
C GLU A 108 20.22 48.95 -49.75
N LYS A 109 19.76 50.07 -50.30
CA LYS A 109 20.59 51.15 -50.84
C LYS A 109 20.07 52.51 -50.39
N ARG A 110 20.88 53.54 -50.64
CA ARG A 110 20.47 54.94 -50.49
C ARG A 110 19.96 55.45 -51.84
N PHE A 111 18.66 55.66 -51.94
CA PHE A 111 17.98 56.23 -53.10
C PHE A 111 17.79 57.73 -52.91
N VAL A 112 17.81 58.49 -54.00
CA VAL A 112 17.68 59.95 -53.97
C VAL A 112 16.65 60.38 -55.01
N CYS A 113 15.56 61.00 -54.55
CA CYS A 113 14.65 61.73 -55.44
C CYS A 113 15.29 63.07 -55.80
N MET A 114 15.31 63.40 -57.09
CA MET A 114 15.81 64.68 -57.60
C MET A 114 14.70 65.39 -58.37
N LEU A 115 14.33 66.61 -57.97
CA LEU A 115 13.44 67.48 -58.74
C LEU A 115 14.26 68.63 -59.33
N VAL A 116 14.23 68.78 -60.66
CA VAL A 116 15.11 69.69 -61.40
C VAL A 116 14.29 70.81 -62.04
N THR A 117 14.71 72.04 -61.75
CA THR A 117 14.22 73.30 -62.34
C THR A 117 15.35 73.94 -63.15
N GLU A 118 15.05 75.02 -63.88
CA GLU A 118 16.07 75.73 -64.67
C GLU A 118 17.26 76.20 -63.81
N ASP A 119 16.97 76.67 -62.59
CA ASP A 119 17.96 77.32 -61.73
C ASP A 119 18.48 76.42 -60.59
N ASN A 120 17.81 75.31 -60.27
CA ASN A 120 18.13 74.53 -59.07
C ASN A 120 17.79 73.03 -59.17
N VAL A 121 18.48 72.23 -58.37
CA VAL A 121 18.28 70.78 -58.18
C VAL A 121 17.97 70.50 -56.71
N PHE A 122 16.77 70.00 -56.44
CA PHE A 122 16.34 69.62 -55.10
C PHE A 122 16.53 68.11 -54.92
N GLU A 123 17.17 67.68 -53.83
CA GLU A 123 17.41 66.26 -53.53
C GLU A 123 16.75 65.83 -52.20
N ALA A 124 16.07 64.69 -52.22
CA ALA A 124 15.53 64.05 -51.01
C ALA A 124 16.01 62.59 -50.93
N PRO A 125 16.99 62.28 -50.04
CA PRO A 125 17.47 60.92 -49.85
C PRO A 125 16.50 60.07 -49.02
N THR A 126 16.47 58.79 -49.35
CA THR A 126 15.72 57.72 -48.69
C THR A 126 16.62 56.49 -48.58
N VAL A 127 16.77 55.95 -47.37
CA VAL A 127 17.46 54.68 -47.13
C VAL A 127 16.44 53.55 -47.13
N VAL A 128 16.68 52.51 -47.92
CA VAL A 128 15.82 51.32 -47.92
C VAL A 128 16.38 50.27 -46.98
N LYS A 129 15.51 49.70 -46.16
CA LYS A 129 15.79 48.53 -45.32
C LYS A 129 14.80 47.41 -45.62
N VAL A 130 15.31 46.20 -45.84
CA VAL A 130 14.52 45.04 -46.23
C VAL A 130 14.61 43.99 -45.14
N PHE A 131 13.47 43.48 -44.69
CA PHE A 131 13.40 42.50 -43.61
C PHE A 131 12.74 41.22 -44.10
N LYS A 132 13.31 40.08 -43.73
CA LYS A 132 12.70 38.77 -43.93
C LYS A 132 12.52 38.09 -42.58
N GLN A 133 11.27 37.76 -42.25
CA GLN A 133 10.95 36.96 -41.08
C GLN A 133 11.44 35.51 -41.29
N PRO A 134 12.13 34.92 -40.29
CA PRO A 134 12.57 33.54 -40.36
C PRO A 134 11.40 32.54 -40.40
N SER A 135 11.68 31.34 -40.92
CA SER A 135 10.82 30.18 -40.74
C SER A 135 10.63 29.88 -39.25
N LYS A 136 9.45 29.36 -38.87
CA LYS A 136 9.22 28.85 -37.52
C LYS A 136 10.34 27.87 -37.15
N PRO A 137 11.01 28.04 -36.00
CA PRO A 137 12.12 27.17 -35.64
C PRO A 137 11.63 25.76 -35.37
N GLU A 138 12.40 24.77 -35.79
CA GLU A 138 12.07 23.35 -35.64
C GLU A 138 13.23 22.60 -34.99
N ILE A 139 12.91 21.74 -34.01
CA ILE A 139 13.88 20.82 -33.40
C ILE A 139 13.93 19.56 -34.27
N ILE A 140 15.02 19.41 -35.02
CA ILE A 140 15.35 18.27 -35.87
C ILE A 140 16.42 17.38 -35.20
N SER A 141 16.69 16.21 -35.79
CA SER A 141 17.74 15.28 -35.31
C SER A 141 17.60 14.96 -33.82
N LYS A 142 16.34 14.81 -33.36
CA LYS A 142 15.98 14.54 -31.96
C LYS A 142 16.59 13.23 -31.50
N ALA A 143 17.16 13.21 -30.29
CA ALA A 143 17.55 11.98 -29.63
C ALA A 143 16.30 11.07 -29.45
N PRO A 144 16.41 9.76 -29.68
CA PRO A 144 15.29 8.84 -29.43
C PRO A 144 14.97 8.73 -27.93
N PHE A 145 16.00 8.83 -27.08
CA PHE A 145 15.93 8.85 -25.63
C PHE A 145 17.16 9.58 -25.07
N LEU A 146 17.12 9.95 -23.80
CA LEU A 146 18.22 10.60 -23.09
C LEU A 146 18.58 9.79 -21.84
N GLU A 147 19.86 9.47 -21.68
CA GLU A 147 20.36 8.78 -20.48
C GLU A 147 20.78 9.80 -19.41
N THR A 148 20.43 9.53 -18.15
CA THR A 148 20.88 10.35 -17.03
C THR A 148 22.39 10.27 -16.84
N GLU A 149 22.96 11.33 -16.26
CA GLU A 149 24.40 11.42 -15.93
C GLU A 149 25.36 11.43 -17.13
N GLN A 150 24.87 11.41 -18.36
CA GLN A 150 25.69 11.52 -19.57
C GLN A 150 25.33 12.76 -20.38
N LEU A 151 26.35 13.45 -20.88
CA LEU A 151 26.17 14.54 -21.83
C LEU A 151 25.90 13.93 -23.22
N LYS A 152 24.69 14.09 -23.73
CA LYS A 152 24.29 13.61 -25.06
C LYS A 152 23.64 14.73 -25.88
N LYS A 153 23.78 14.63 -27.20
CA LYS A 153 23.08 15.51 -28.15
C LYS A 153 21.58 15.27 -28.04
N LEU A 154 20.83 16.31 -27.68
CA LEU A 154 19.37 16.28 -27.57
C LEU A 154 18.71 16.52 -28.93
N GLY A 155 19.25 17.47 -29.71
CA GLY A 155 18.74 17.81 -31.02
C GLY A 155 19.36 19.08 -31.58
N GLU A 156 18.95 19.43 -32.79
CA GLU A 156 19.33 20.66 -33.47
C GLU A 156 18.10 21.51 -33.75
N CYS A 157 18.14 22.78 -33.38
CA CYS A 157 17.10 23.74 -33.73
C CYS A 157 17.52 24.48 -35.00
N ILE A 158 16.66 24.46 -36.03
CA ILE A 158 16.91 25.13 -37.31
C ILE A 158 15.82 26.16 -37.61
N SER A 159 16.23 27.32 -38.12
CA SER A 159 15.35 28.38 -38.60
C SER A 159 15.96 29.04 -39.84
N LYS A 160 15.21 29.11 -40.93
CA LYS A 160 15.69 29.48 -42.27
C LYS A 160 15.19 30.85 -42.69
N ASP A 161 15.80 31.39 -43.73
CA ASP A 161 15.32 32.56 -44.48
C ASP A 161 15.14 33.82 -43.62
N SER A 162 16.09 34.15 -42.75
CA SER A 162 16.05 35.38 -41.94
C SER A 162 16.90 36.49 -42.53
N TYR A 163 16.42 37.73 -42.50
CA TYR A 163 17.28 38.91 -42.67
C TYR A 163 16.74 40.11 -41.89
N PRO A 164 17.55 40.75 -41.02
CA PRO A 164 18.89 40.35 -40.59
C PRO A 164 18.93 38.96 -39.93
N ASP A 165 20.12 38.46 -39.59
CA ASP A 165 20.25 37.21 -38.86
C ASP A 165 19.59 37.27 -37.47
N GLY A 166 19.22 36.10 -36.95
CA GLY A 166 18.63 35.95 -35.62
C GLY A 166 19.51 35.12 -34.69
N ASN A 167 19.16 35.10 -33.41
CA ASN A 167 19.80 34.25 -32.41
C ASN A 167 18.84 33.16 -31.93
N ILE A 168 19.34 31.94 -31.74
CA ILE A 168 18.56 30.83 -31.20
C ILE A 168 18.79 30.71 -29.70
N THR A 169 17.71 30.49 -28.94
CA THR A 169 17.73 30.26 -27.50
C THR A 169 16.99 28.98 -27.17
N TRP A 170 17.55 28.14 -26.31
CA TRP A 170 16.94 26.91 -25.84
C TRP A 170 16.23 27.10 -24.50
N TYR A 171 15.15 26.37 -24.29
CA TYR A 171 14.37 26.41 -23.07
C TYR A 171 14.04 25.00 -22.60
N ARG A 172 14.03 24.85 -21.28
CA ARG A 172 13.57 23.67 -20.54
C ARG A 172 12.41 24.09 -19.66
N ASN A 173 11.23 23.53 -19.89
CA ASN A 173 10.00 23.87 -19.17
C ASN A 173 9.76 25.40 -19.11
N GLY A 174 9.93 26.07 -20.25
CA GLY A 174 9.79 27.53 -20.39
C GLY A 174 10.94 28.37 -19.82
N LYS A 175 11.93 27.78 -19.15
CA LYS A 175 13.10 28.49 -18.62
C LYS A 175 14.27 28.42 -19.58
N VAL A 176 14.95 29.55 -19.80
CA VAL A 176 16.14 29.63 -20.66
C VAL A 176 17.23 28.71 -20.12
N LEU A 177 17.78 27.87 -21.01
CA LEU A 177 18.96 27.07 -20.73
C LEU A 177 20.21 27.94 -20.93
N GLN A 178 20.99 28.09 -19.86
CA GLN A 178 22.28 28.77 -19.92
C GLN A 178 23.38 27.73 -20.16
N PRO A 179 24.43 28.07 -20.94
CA PRO A 179 25.60 27.23 -21.08
C PRO A 179 26.20 26.92 -19.70
N LEU A 180 26.46 25.64 -19.45
CA LEU A 180 27.02 25.15 -18.21
C LEU A 180 28.01 24.04 -18.57
N GLU A 181 29.25 24.17 -18.12
CA GLU A 181 30.30 23.20 -18.39
C GLU A 181 29.85 21.80 -17.96
N GLU A 182 30.12 20.80 -18.80
CA GLU A 182 29.75 19.38 -18.61
C GLU A 182 28.24 19.07 -18.50
N ALA A 183 27.35 20.07 -18.58
CA ALA A 183 25.91 19.88 -18.41
C ALA A 183 25.05 20.45 -19.55
N VAL A 184 25.42 21.60 -20.12
CA VAL A 184 24.66 22.27 -21.18
C VAL A 184 25.63 22.88 -22.18
N VAL A 185 25.77 22.24 -23.34
CA VAL A 185 26.62 22.73 -24.44
C VAL A 185 25.72 23.18 -25.60
N ILE A 186 25.81 24.46 -25.96
CA ILE A 186 25.01 25.06 -27.02
C ILE A 186 25.96 25.57 -28.10
N ILE A 187 25.84 25.01 -29.30
CA ILE A 187 26.67 25.39 -30.45
C ILE A 187 25.78 26.09 -31.47
N PHE A 188 25.97 27.39 -31.66
CA PHE A 188 25.23 28.20 -32.62
C PHE A 188 26.05 28.44 -33.89
N LYS A 189 25.40 28.30 -35.06
CA LYS A 189 25.96 28.56 -36.38
C LYS A 189 24.96 29.34 -37.23
N LYS A 190 25.47 30.21 -38.09
CA LYS A 190 24.69 30.91 -39.13
C LYS A 190 25.36 30.76 -40.48
N GLN A 191 24.54 30.58 -41.51
CA GLN A 191 24.99 30.44 -42.89
C GLN A 191 24.15 31.38 -43.77
N MET A 192 24.81 32.21 -44.57
CA MET A 192 24.15 33.06 -45.56
C MET A 192 24.09 32.33 -46.90
N ASP A 193 22.93 32.37 -47.54
CA ASP A 193 22.79 31.97 -48.94
C ASP A 193 23.41 33.03 -49.85
N PRO A 194 24.38 32.69 -50.73
CA PRO A 194 25.13 33.68 -51.50
C PRO A 194 24.29 34.38 -52.58
N VAL A 195 23.13 33.83 -52.95
CA VAL A 195 22.25 34.38 -54.00
C VAL A 195 21.18 35.28 -53.39
N THR A 196 20.48 34.79 -52.37
CA THR A 196 19.37 35.50 -51.73
C THR A 196 19.81 36.43 -50.60
N GLN A 197 21.03 36.23 -50.09
CA GLN A 197 21.59 36.91 -48.91
C GLN A 197 20.82 36.65 -47.61
N LEU A 198 19.92 35.65 -47.60
CA LEU A 198 19.16 35.26 -46.42
C LEU A 198 19.98 34.31 -45.53
N TYR A 199 19.77 34.41 -44.22
CA TYR A 199 20.45 33.58 -43.23
C TYR A 199 19.62 32.37 -42.82
N THR A 200 20.30 31.22 -42.71
CA THR A 200 19.83 30.06 -41.96
C THR A 200 20.61 29.96 -40.65
N MET A 201 19.89 29.88 -39.54
CA MET A 201 20.45 29.72 -38.20
C MET A 201 20.22 28.28 -37.72
N THR A 202 21.27 27.67 -37.18
CA THR A 202 21.23 26.34 -36.59
C THR A 202 21.88 26.36 -35.21
N SER A 203 21.25 25.74 -34.23
CA SER A 203 21.81 25.56 -32.89
C SER A 203 21.73 24.10 -32.45
N SER A 204 22.85 23.48 -32.10
CA SER A 204 22.90 22.14 -31.51
C SER A 204 22.91 22.25 -29.99
N LEU A 205 22.10 21.43 -29.31
CA LEU A 205 22.08 21.31 -27.86
C LEU A 205 22.57 19.92 -27.43
N GLU A 206 23.63 19.88 -26.64
CA GLU A 206 23.99 18.72 -25.82
C GLU A 206 23.63 19.00 -24.37
N TYR A 207 22.97 18.04 -23.73
CA TYR A 207 22.34 18.22 -22.42
C TYR A 207 22.56 17.00 -21.53
N LYS A 208 23.09 17.23 -20.33
CA LYS A 208 23.22 16.21 -19.29
C LYS A 208 21.88 16.09 -18.57
N THR A 209 21.18 15.00 -18.87
CA THR A 209 19.80 14.80 -18.45
C THR A 209 19.71 14.28 -17.02
N THR A 210 18.62 14.61 -16.34
CA THR A 210 18.30 14.22 -14.96
C THR A 210 16.90 13.61 -14.86
N LYS A 211 16.57 12.93 -13.76
CA LYS A 211 15.20 12.44 -13.52
C LYS A 211 14.16 13.55 -13.44
N ALA A 212 14.56 14.78 -13.17
CA ALA A 212 13.66 15.93 -13.16
C ALA A 212 13.21 16.33 -14.57
N ASP A 213 13.76 15.72 -15.63
CA ASP A 213 13.42 15.97 -17.04
C ASP A 213 12.30 15.06 -17.56
N ILE A 214 11.82 14.11 -16.74
CA ILE A 214 10.70 13.24 -17.10
C ILE A 214 9.49 14.10 -17.43
N GLN A 215 8.94 13.93 -18.64
CA GLN A 215 7.82 14.71 -19.18
C GLN A 215 8.05 16.23 -19.23
N MET A 216 9.30 16.70 -19.13
CA MET A 216 9.60 18.12 -19.26
C MET A 216 9.77 18.50 -20.74
N PRO A 217 9.07 19.54 -21.22
CA PRO A 217 9.17 19.97 -22.61
C PRO A 217 10.42 20.82 -22.85
N PHE A 218 11.09 20.54 -23.96
CA PHE A 218 12.14 21.37 -24.53
C PHE A 218 11.60 22.16 -25.72
N THR A 219 11.99 23.42 -25.81
CA THR A 219 11.66 24.30 -26.95
C THR A 219 12.88 25.11 -27.34
N CYS A 220 12.94 25.54 -28.58
CA CYS A 220 13.86 26.61 -28.99
C CYS A 220 13.08 27.82 -29.51
N SER A 221 13.68 28.99 -29.42
CA SER A 221 13.16 30.21 -30.03
C SER A 221 14.20 30.87 -30.91
N VAL A 222 13.75 31.53 -31.97
CA VAL A 222 14.57 32.44 -32.76
C VAL A 222 14.16 33.87 -32.47
N THR A 223 15.12 34.71 -32.10
CA THR A 223 14.92 36.15 -31.90
C THR A 223 15.57 36.89 -33.05
N TYR A 224 14.77 37.67 -33.80
CA TYR A 224 15.18 38.36 -35.02
C TYR A 224 14.71 39.83 -35.02
N TYR A 225 15.32 40.65 -35.86
CA TYR A 225 14.92 42.05 -36.05
C TYR A 225 13.99 42.18 -37.27
N GLY A 226 12.83 42.80 -37.07
CA GLY A 226 11.91 43.14 -38.14
C GLY A 226 11.65 44.66 -38.23
N PRO A 227 10.72 45.09 -39.10
CA PRO A 227 10.42 46.51 -39.32
C PRO A 227 9.97 47.26 -38.06
N SER A 228 9.36 46.56 -37.11
CA SER A 228 8.83 47.10 -35.85
C SER A 228 9.75 46.86 -34.65
N GLY A 229 10.99 46.41 -34.88
CA GLY A 229 11.94 46.03 -33.84
C GLY A 229 12.09 44.52 -33.66
N GLN A 230 12.55 44.10 -32.49
CA GLN A 230 12.87 42.71 -32.20
C GLN A 230 11.60 41.87 -31.97
N LYS A 231 11.57 40.67 -32.55
CA LYS A 231 10.50 39.67 -32.38
C LYS A 231 11.09 38.31 -32.08
N THR A 232 10.31 37.46 -31.43
CA THR A 232 10.70 36.09 -31.08
C THR A 232 9.63 35.10 -31.54
N VAL A 233 10.05 34.00 -32.15
CA VAL A 233 9.18 32.90 -32.58
C VAL A 233 9.68 31.60 -31.93
N TYR A 234 8.75 30.82 -31.39
CA TYR A 234 9.04 29.57 -30.68
C TYR A 234 8.76 28.33 -31.53
N SER A 235 9.49 27.26 -31.26
CA SER A 235 9.27 25.93 -31.83
C SER A 235 8.08 25.24 -31.17
N GLU A 236 7.64 24.13 -31.77
CA GLU A 236 6.84 23.15 -31.04
C GLU A 236 7.64 22.55 -29.88
N GLN A 237 6.92 22.01 -28.88
CA GLN A 237 7.51 21.33 -27.73
C GLN A 237 8.01 19.93 -28.12
N ALA A 238 9.20 19.58 -27.63
CA ALA A 238 9.77 18.24 -27.72
C ALA A 238 9.90 17.63 -26.32
N ILE A 239 9.36 16.43 -26.13
CA ILE A 239 9.49 15.64 -24.90
C ILE A 239 10.27 14.37 -25.25
N PHE A 240 11.19 13.98 -24.37
CA PHE A 240 12.09 12.84 -24.57
C PHE A 240 11.81 11.77 -23.53
N ASP A 241 12.02 10.50 -23.92
CA ASP A 241 12.06 9.40 -22.96
C ASP A 241 13.38 9.45 -22.20
N ILE A 242 13.32 9.34 -20.87
CA ILE A 242 14.45 9.53 -19.97
C ILE A 242 14.84 8.19 -19.39
N TYR A 243 16.01 7.70 -19.79
CA TYR A 243 16.57 6.45 -19.33
C TYR A 243 17.45 6.68 -18.12
N TYR A 244 17.25 5.85 -17.10
CA TYR A 244 18.00 5.92 -15.86
C TYR A 244 18.14 4.53 -15.25
N PRO A 245 19.29 4.25 -14.60
CA PRO A 245 19.54 2.95 -14.00
C PRO A 245 18.59 2.69 -12.83
N THR A 246 18.42 1.41 -12.51
CA THR A 246 17.71 1.00 -11.30
C THR A 246 18.49 1.44 -10.07
N GLU A 247 17.81 2.08 -9.12
CA GLU A 247 18.37 2.52 -7.82
C GLU A 247 17.80 1.71 -6.66
N ARG A 248 16.67 1.04 -6.87
CA ARG A 248 15.99 0.21 -5.87
C ARG A 248 15.41 -1.03 -6.52
N VAL A 249 15.68 -2.16 -5.88
CA VAL A 249 15.06 -3.45 -6.17
C VAL A 249 14.00 -3.76 -5.12
N THR A 250 12.91 -4.41 -5.53
CA THR A 250 11.86 -4.90 -4.63
C THR A 250 11.50 -6.35 -4.97
N ILE A 251 11.06 -7.10 -3.96
CA ILE A 251 10.62 -8.49 -4.11
C ILE A 251 9.17 -8.64 -3.67
N GLN A 252 8.35 -9.19 -4.55
CA GLN A 252 6.96 -9.54 -4.31
C GLN A 252 6.82 -11.07 -4.26
N VAL A 253 5.88 -11.56 -3.45
CA VAL A 253 5.66 -13.00 -3.24
C VAL A 253 4.21 -13.32 -3.53
N LEU A 254 3.97 -14.36 -4.33
CA LEU A 254 2.65 -14.88 -4.66
C LEU A 254 2.61 -16.38 -4.36
N PRO A 255 1.61 -16.91 -3.62
CA PRO A 255 0.50 -16.19 -2.97
C PRO A 255 0.98 -15.33 -1.77
N PRO A 256 0.08 -14.54 -1.13
CA PRO A 256 0.43 -13.75 0.05
C PRO A 256 1.15 -14.55 1.12
N LYS A 257 2.19 -13.96 1.73
CA LYS A 257 3.16 -14.65 2.60
C LYS A 257 2.54 -15.39 3.80
N ASN A 258 1.40 -14.92 4.29
CA ASN A 258 0.68 -15.50 5.42
C ASN A 258 -0.18 -16.73 5.06
N ALA A 259 -0.35 -17.02 3.77
CA ALA A 259 -1.24 -18.09 3.29
C ALA A 259 -0.49 -19.32 2.77
N ILE A 260 0.84 -19.26 2.66
CA ILE A 260 1.68 -20.31 2.05
C ILE A 260 1.72 -21.56 2.93
N LYS A 261 1.37 -22.71 2.37
CA LYS A 261 1.32 -24.02 3.04
C LYS A 261 2.24 -25.03 2.38
N GLU A 262 2.54 -26.13 3.07
CA GLU A 262 3.22 -27.26 2.43
C GLU A 262 2.43 -27.79 1.23
N GLY A 263 3.12 -28.01 0.11
CA GLY A 263 2.53 -28.41 -1.17
C GLY A 263 2.16 -27.26 -2.10
N ASP A 264 2.18 -26.01 -1.62
CA ASP A 264 1.89 -24.85 -2.47
C ASP A 264 3.04 -24.58 -3.47
N ASN A 265 2.73 -23.79 -4.49
CA ASN A 265 3.72 -23.19 -5.37
C ASN A 265 3.91 -21.71 -5.00
N ILE A 266 5.16 -21.26 -4.89
CA ILE A 266 5.51 -19.88 -4.56
C ILE A 266 6.20 -19.24 -5.76
N THR A 267 5.70 -18.09 -6.21
CA THR A 267 6.37 -17.26 -7.21
C THR A 267 6.95 -16.01 -6.54
N LEU A 268 8.26 -15.84 -6.68
CA LEU A 268 8.99 -14.62 -6.35
C LEU A 268 9.03 -13.73 -7.58
N LYS A 269 8.65 -12.46 -7.44
CA LYS A 269 8.73 -11.46 -8.50
C LYS A 269 9.63 -10.32 -8.08
N CYS A 270 10.73 -10.14 -8.78
CA CYS A 270 11.71 -9.08 -8.54
C CYS A 270 11.43 -7.90 -9.48
N LEU A 271 11.52 -6.67 -8.99
CA LEU A 271 11.27 -5.46 -9.77
C LEU A 271 12.35 -4.42 -9.49
N GLY A 272 12.90 -3.83 -10.55
CA GLY A 272 13.77 -2.66 -10.51
C GLY A 272 13.01 -1.40 -10.90
N ASN A 273 13.32 -0.27 -10.28
CA ASN A 273 12.66 1.01 -10.55
C ASN A 273 13.27 1.81 -11.71
N GLY A 274 14.26 1.27 -12.43
CA GLY A 274 14.90 1.93 -13.58
C GLY A 274 13.99 2.05 -14.80
N ASN A 275 14.42 2.88 -15.77
CA ASN A 275 13.80 3.00 -17.08
C ASN A 275 14.88 2.80 -18.17
N PRO A 276 14.77 1.77 -19.03
CA PRO A 276 13.79 0.68 -18.94
C PRO A 276 14.00 -0.19 -17.69
N PRO A 277 12.95 -0.90 -17.22
CA PRO A 277 13.09 -1.82 -16.10
C PRO A 277 14.01 -3.00 -16.48
N PRO A 278 14.78 -3.55 -15.52
CA PRO A 278 15.62 -4.73 -15.78
C PRO A 278 14.76 -5.95 -16.14
N GLU A 279 15.22 -6.73 -17.13
CA GLU A 279 14.51 -7.92 -17.61
C GLU A 279 14.88 -9.19 -16.84
N GLU A 280 16.07 -9.20 -16.22
CA GLU A 280 16.63 -10.37 -15.54
C GLU A 280 17.21 -10.01 -14.18
N PHE A 281 17.13 -10.96 -13.25
CA PHE A 281 17.56 -10.83 -11.86
C PHE A 281 18.25 -12.10 -11.37
N LEU A 282 18.97 -11.97 -10.26
CA LEU A 282 19.48 -13.10 -9.47
C LEU A 282 18.56 -13.33 -8.28
N PHE A 283 18.07 -14.55 -8.10
CA PHE A 283 17.28 -14.97 -6.93
C PHE A 283 18.14 -15.82 -5.99
N TYR A 284 18.08 -15.54 -4.69
CA TYR A 284 18.78 -16.30 -3.66
C TYR A 284 17.75 -16.97 -2.75
N LEU A 285 17.87 -18.29 -2.63
CA LEU A 285 16.99 -19.11 -1.79
C LEU A 285 17.61 -19.30 -0.40
N PRO A 286 16.81 -19.62 0.63
CA PRO A 286 17.33 -19.91 1.96
C PRO A 286 18.41 -21.00 1.93
N GLY A 287 19.57 -20.73 2.52
CA GLY A 287 20.70 -21.68 2.56
C GLY A 287 21.47 -21.85 1.24
N GLN A 288 21.09 -21.13 0.17
CA GLN A 288 21.79 -21.17 -1.12
C GLN A 288 22.45 -19.82 -1.42
N PRO A 289 23.79 -19.72 -1.31
CA PRO A 289 24.50 -18.47 -1.58
C PRO A 289 24.62 -18.17 -3.08
N GLU A 290 24.53 -19.18 -3.94
CA GLU A 290 24.57 -19.03 -5.39
C GLU A 290 23.24 -18.44 -5.89
N GLY A 291 23.33 -17.30 -6.57
CA GLY A 291 22.16 -16.63 -7.14
C GLY A 291 21.71 -17.32 -8.43
N ILE A 292 20.42 -17.62 -8.52
CA ILE A 292 19.78 -18.23 -9.68
C ILE A 292 19.37 -17.13 -10.65
N ARG A 293 19.99 -17.10 -11.83
CA ARG A 293 19.60 -16.18 -12.90
C ARG A 293 18.24 -16.59 -13.45
N SER A 294 17.31 -15.65 -13.48
CA SER A 294 16.02 -15.82 -14.13
C SER A 294 15.55 -14.50 -14.70
N SER A 295 14.37 -14.52 -15.34
CA SER A 295 13.61 -13.33 -15.68
C SER A 295 13.28 -12.49 -14.42
N ASN A 296 12.27 -11.62 -14.49
CA ASN A 296 11.75 -10.96 -13.31
C ASN A 296 10.97 -11.87 -12.34
N THR A 297 10.81 -13.16 -12.65
CA THR A 297 10.11 -14.13 -11.77
C THR A 297 10.85 -15.45 -11.60
N TYR A 298 10.71 -16.06 -10.42
CA TYR A 298 11.20 -17.39 -10.10
C TYR A 298 10.14 -18.16 -9.29
N THR A 299 9.78 -19.37 -9.73
CA THR A 299 8.73 -20.18 -9.10
C THR A 299 9.31 -21.44 -8.46
N LEU A 300 9.00 -21.65 -7.19
CA LEU A 300 9.21 -22.89 -6.45
C LEU A 300 7.91 -23.68 -6.44
N THR A 301 7.98 -24.99 -6.65
CA THR A 301 6.82 -25.88 -6.66
C THR A 301 6.87 -26.90 -5.53
N ASP A 302 5.72 -27.34 -5.05
CA ASP A 302 5.58 -28.34 -3.97
C ASP A 302 6.46 -28.01 -2.75
N VAL A 303 6.32 -26.79 -2.24
CA VAL A 303 7.20 -26.29 -1.16
C VAL A 303 6.99 -27.07 0.13
N ARG A 304 8.09 -27.34 0.84
CA ARG A 304 8.10 -28.05 2.13
C ARG A 304 8.54 -27.11 3.27
N ARG A 305 8.35 -27.51 4.53
CA ARG A 305 8.68 -26.66 5.70
C ARG A 305 10.13 -26.17 5.75
N ASN A 306 11.06 -26.91 5.14
CA ASN A 306 12.47 -26.52 5.03
C ASN A 306 12.73 -25.37 4.04
N ALA A 307 11.76 -25.00 3.21
CA ALA A 307 11.80 -23.82 2.36
C ALA A 307 11.51 -22.52 3.14
N THR A 308 11.14 -22.61 4.42
CA THR A 308 11.01 -21.43 5.29
C THR A 308 12.35 -20.71 5.42
N GLY A 309 12.37 -19.40 5.17
CA GLY A 309 13.57 -18.59 5.33
C GLY A 309 13.52 -17.26 4.57
N ASP A 310 14.70 -16.62 4.48
CA ASP A 310 14.89 -15.35 3.79
C ASP A 310 15.21 -15.55 2.31
N TYR A 311 14.31 -15.08 1.46
CA TYR A 311 14.47 -15.05 0.02
C TYR A 311 14.94 -13.67 -0.43
N LYS A 312 15.87 -13.63 -1.36
CA LYS A 312 16.44 -12.37 -1.84
C LYS A 312 16.44 -12.30 -3.35
N CYS A 313 16.44 -11.09 -3.89
CA CYS A 313 16.76 -10.87 -5.29
C CYS A 313 17.63 -9.62 -5.49
N SER A 314 18.46 -9.63 -6.53
CA SER A 314 19.34 -8.52 -6.91
C SER A 314 19.46 -8.40 -8.42
N LEU A 315 20.07 -7.30 -8.88
CA LEU A 315 20.47 -7.14 -10.27
C LEU A 315 21.68 -8.03 -10.59
N ILE A 316 21.81 -8.41 -11.86
CA ILE A 316 22.92 -9.25 -12.34
C ILE A 316 24.25 -8.48 -12.27
N ASP A 317 24.24 -7.23 -12.70
CA ASP A 317 25.39 -6.32 -12.78
C ASP A 317 25.70 -5.65 -11.43
N GLN A 318 24.71 -5.46 -10.57
CA GLN A 318 24.86 -4.82 -9.26
C GLN A 318 24.34 -5.69 -8.11
N LYS A 319 25.09 -6.76 -7.79
CA LYS A 319 24.74 -7.74 -6.74
C LYS A 319 24.57 -7.16 -5.33
N SER A 320 25.11 -5.97 -5.07
CA SER A 320 24.95 -5.27 -3.78
C SER A 320 23.56 -4.67 -3.58
N MET A 321 22.80 -4.46 -4.66
CA MET A 321 21.44 -3.93 -4.62
C MET A 321 20.44 -5.07 -4.42
N ILE A 322 20.21 -5.43 -3.16
CA ILE A 322 19.44 -6.61 -2.77
C ILE A 322 18.10 -6.21 -2.15
N ALA A 323 17.02 -6.85 -2.58
CA ALA A 323 15.75 -6.90 -1.87
C ALA A 323 15.62 -8.24 -1.13
N SER A 324 15.04 -8.24 0.08
CA SER A 324 14.89 -9.43 0.92
C SER A 324 13.46 -9.56 1.43
N THR A 325 13.00 -10.80 1.58
CA THR A 325 11.72 -11.13 2.21
C THR A 325 11.78 -12.47 2.94
N ALA A 326 11.32 -12.48 4.19
CA ALA A 326 11.07 -13.72 4.91
C ALA A 326 9.77 -14.38 4.42
N ILE A 327 9.81 -15.70 4.23
CA ILE A 327 8.66 -16.53 3.92
C ILE A 327 8.58 -17.67 4.93
N THR A 328 7.38 -17.94 5.44
CA THR A 328 7.10 -19.07 6.32
C THR A 328 6.17 -20.04 5.61
N VAL A 329 6.57 -21.30 5.48
CA VAL A 329 5.72 -22.37 4.93
C VAL A 329 4.94 -23.01 6.07
N HIS A 330 3.62 -22.85 6.05
CA HIS A 330 2.75 -23.34 7.10
C HIS A 330 2.47 -24.83 6.98
N TYR A 331 2.65 -25.54 8.09
CA TYR A 331 2.39 -26.97 8.22
C TYR A 331 1.67 -27.28 9.54
N LEU A 332 0.97 -28.41 9.55
CA LEU A 332 0.26 -28.94 10.71
C LEU A 332 0.29 -30.46 10.65
N ASP A 333 0.96 -31.08 11.61
CA ASP A 333 1.00 -32.52 11.82
C ASP A 333 0.34 -32.87 13.15
N LEU A 334 -0.38 -33.98 13.14
CA LEU A 334 -1.13 -34.49 14.27
C LEU A 334 -0.82 -35.97 14.37
N SER A 335 -0.43 -36.42 15.57
CA SER A 335 -0.26 -37.83 15.87
C SER A 335 -0.96 -38.16 17.18
N LEU A 336 -1.81 -39.18 17.14
CA LEU A 336 -2.57 -39.67 18.28
C LEU A 336 -2.07 -41.06 18.65
N ASN A 337 -1.71 -41.24 19.92
CA ASN A 337 -1.23 -42.51 20.44
C ASN A 337 -1.97 -42.89 21.75
N PRO A 338 -2.69 -44.03 21.79
CA PRO A 338 -3.00 -44.90 20.64
C PRO A 338 -4.08 -44.31 19.73
N SER A 339 -4.14 -44.78 18.48
CA SER A 339 -5.15 -44.40 17.48
C SER A 339 -5.87 -45.64 16.94
N GLY A 340 -7.03 -45.44 16.30
CA GLY A 340 -7.86 -46.54 15.81
C GLY A 340 -8.66 -47.21 16.94
N GLU A 341 -8.94 -48.50 16.79
CA GLU A 341 -9.69 -49.28 17.79
C GLU A 341 -8.76 -49.87 18.85
N VAL A 342 -9.06 -49.62 20.12
CA VAL A 342 -8.27 -50.09 21.26
C VAL A 342 -9.19 -50.73 22.29
N THR A 343 -8.97 -52.01 22.53
CA THR A 343 -9.67 -52.79 23.55
C THR A 343 -8.80 -52.93 24.80
N LYS A 344 -9.37 -52.59 25.97
CA LYS A 344 -8.72 -52.68 27.28
C LYS A 344 -9.65 -53.30 28.31
N GLN A 345 -9.08 -53.87 29.37
CA GLN A 345 -9.87 -54.40 30.47
C GLN A 345 -10.25 -53.29 31.46
N ILE A 346 -11.37 -53.46 32.15
CA ILE A 346 -11.76 -52.59 33.25
C ILE A 346 -10.65 -52.54 34.31
N GLY A 347 -10.37 -51.34 34.81
CA GLY A 347 -9.29 -51.11 35.77
C GLY A 347 -7.92 -50.80 35.16
N ASP A 348 -7.69 -51.14 33.88
CA ASP A 348 -6.43 -50.86 33.19
C ASP A 348 -6.15 -49.35 33.11
N ALA A 349 -4.87 -48.99 33.09
CA ALA A 349 -4.43 -47.65 32.74
C ALA A 349 -4.28 -47.51 31.23
N LEU A 350 -4.70 -46.36 30.68
CA LEU A 350 -4.54 -46.02 29.27
C LEU A 350 -3.98 -44.61 29.12
N PRO A 351 -2.66 -44.47 28.88
CA PRO A 351 -2.09 -43.18 28.52
C PRO A 351 -2.54 -42.81 27.11
N VAL A 352 -3.20 -41.66 26.97
CA VAL A 352 -3.58 -41.09 25.67
C VAL A 352 -2.76 -39.82 25.46
N SER A 353 -2.01 -39.77 24.37
CA SER A 353 -1.19 -38.62 23.99
C SER A 353 -1.54 -38.17 22.59
N CYS A 354 -1.83 -36.87 22.45
CA CYS A 354 -2.01 -36.23 21.16
C CYS A 354 -0.88 -35.21 20.97
N THR A 355 0.04 -35.52 20.06
CA THR A 355 1.20 -34.69 19.77
C THR A 355 0.95 -33.88 18.50
N ILE A 356 1.24 -32.58 18.56
CA ILE A 356 1.04 -31.65 17.46
C ILE A 356 2.40 -31.04 17.12
N SER A 357 2.75 -31.06 15.84
CA SER A 357 3.90 -30.34 15.29
C SER A 357 3.39 -29.37 14.24
N ALA A 358 3.59 -28.07 14.45
CA ALA A 358 3.01 -27.04 13.61
C ALA A 358 3.92 -25.83 13.48
N SER A 359 3.76 -25.10 12.38
CA SER A 359 4.51 -23.86 12.11
C SER A 359 4.17 -22.68 13.03
N ARG A 360 3.03 -22.75 13.73
CA ARG A 360 2.50 -21.73 14.66
C ARG A 360 1.76 -22.43 15.80
N ASN A 361 1.31 -21.66 16.79
CA ASN A 361 0.47 -22.16 17.87
C ASN A 361 -0.85 -22.73 17.31
N ALA A 362 -1.06 -24.03 17.52
CA ALA A 362 -2.27 -24.72 17.12
C ALA A 362 -3.23 -24.88 18.29
N THR A 363 -4.53 -24.73 18.02
CA THR A 363 -5.56 -24.98 19.03
C THR A 363 -5.95 -26.45 19.02
N VAL A 364 -5.96 -27.07 20.19
CA VAL A 364 -6.33 -28.49 20.36
C VAL A 364 -7.70 -28.59 21.00
N VAL A 365 -8.54 -29.44 20.43
CA VAL A 365 -9.90 -29.72 20.90
C VAL A 365 -10.06 -31.22 21.04
N TRP A 366 -10.48 -31.65 22.21
CA TRP A 366 -10.86 -33.04 22.45
C TRP A 366 -12.36 -33.19 22.41
N MET A 367 -12.83 -34.25 21.75
CA MET A 367 -14.23 -34.64 21.72
C MET A 367 -14.36 -36.11 22.11
N LYS A 368 -15.43 -36.45 22.83
CA LYS A 368 -15.86 -37.83 23.07
C LYS A 368 -17.29 -37.97 22.57
N ASP A 369 -17.53 -38.90 21.64
CA ASP A 369 -18.87 -39.15 21.07
C ASP A 369 -19.55 -37.85 20.58
N ASN A 370 -18.76 -36.99 19.91
CA ASN A 370 -19.14 -35.64 19.43
C ASN A 370 -19.39 -34.58 20.52
N ILE A 371 -19.09 -34.86 21.78
CA ILE A 371 -19.19 -33.92 22.90
C ILE A 371 -17.81 -33.39 23.25
N ARG A 372 -17.65 -32.06 23.28
CA ARG A 372 -16.37 -31.41 23.60
C ARG A 372 -15.98 -31.65 25.06
N LEU A 373 -14.76 -32.14 25.26
CA LEU A 373 -14.16 -32.30 26.58
C LEU A 373 -13.51 -31.00 27.07
N ARG A 374 -13.47 -30.82 28.39
CA ARG A 374 -12.81 -29.67 29.04
C ARG A 374 -11.28 -29.81 29.09
N SER A 375 -10.80 -31.05 29.16
CA SER A 375 -9.39 -31.40 29.27
C SER A 375 -9.08 -32.60 28.39
N SER A 376 -7.79 -32.86 28.15
CA SER A 376 -7.36 -34.10 27.49
C SER A 376 -7.78 -35.33 28.31
N PRO A 377 -8.19 -36.43 27.65
CA PRO A 377 -8.52 -37.66 28.34
C PRO A 377 -7.29 -38.22 29.05
N SER A 378 -7.48 -38.70 30.28
CA SER A 378 -6.44 -39.33 31.09
C SER A 378 -7.07 -40.45 31.90
N PHE A 379 -6.60 -41.68 31.69
CA PHE A 379 -7.17 -42.87 32.30
C PHE A 379 -6.13 -43.56 33.17
N SER A 380 -6.15 -43.28 34.48
CA SER A 380 -5.36 -44.04 35.46
C SER A 380 -5.97 -45.41 35.75
N SER A 381 -7.30 -45.53 35.63
CA SER A 381 -8.06 -46.77 35.79
C SER A 381 -9.38 -46.66 35.02
N LEU A 382 -9.55 -47.52 34.02
CA LEU A 382 -10.68 -47.49 33.09
C LEU A 382 -11.99 -48.00 33.68
N HIS A 383 -13.10 -47.36 33.32
CA HIS A 383 -14.47 -47.78 33.63
C HIS A 383 -15.28 -48.01 32.34
N TYR A 384 -16.39 -48.74 32.41
CA TYR A 384 -17.26 -48.98 31.24
C TYR A 384 -17.76 -47.70 30.57
N GLN A 385 -17.99 -46.65 31.38
CA GLN A 385 -18.43 -45.35 30.89
C GLN A 385 -17.32 -44.59 30.14
N ASP A 386 -16.05 -44.97 30.29
CA ASP A 386 -14.93 -44.38 29.55
C ASP A 386 -14.88 -44.86 28.10
N ALA A 387 -15.56 -45.96 27.76
CA ALA A 387 -15.72 -46.41 26.39
C ALA A 387 -16.38 -45.32 25.52
N GLY A 388 -16.02 -45.30 24.25
CA GLY A 388 -16.50 -44.31 23.28
C GLY A 388 -15.44 -43.91 22.26
N ASN A 389 -15.82 -43.01 21.35
CA ASN A 389 -14.94 -42.49 20.32
C ASN A 389 -14.35 -41.14 20.74
N TYR A 390 -13.04 -41.11 20.95
CA TYR A 390 -12.27 -39.92 21.27
C TYR A 390 -11.63 -39.34 20.01
N VAL A 391 -11.86 -38.06 19.76
CA VAL A 391 -11.27 -37.34 18.63
C VAL A 391 -10.38 -36.21 19.16
N CYS A 392 -9.11 -36.23 18.77
CA CYS A 392 -8.22 -35.09 18.92
C CYS A 392 -8.26 -34.28 17.62
N GLU A 393 -8.76 -33.05 17.70
CA GLU A 393 -8.84 -32.14 16.56
C GLU A 393 -7.90 -30.95 16.80
N THR A 394 -7.11 -30.60 15.80
CA THR A 394 -6.19 -29.47 15.85
C THR A 394 -6.34 -28.58 14.61
N ALA A 395 -6.20 -27.27 14.80
CA ALA A 395 -6.29 -26.29 13.71
C ALA A 395 -5.35 -25.11 13.94
N LEU A 396 -4.87 -24.53 12.84
CA LEU A 396 -4.22 -23.21 12.82
C LEU A 396 -5.25 -22.16 12.41
N GLN A 397 -5.80 -21.42 13.38
CA GLN A 397 -6.89 -20.46 13.13
C GLN A 397 -6.49 -19.34 12.16
N GLU A 398 -5.22 -18.92 12.17
CA GLU A 398 -4.69 -17.86 11.30
C GLU A 398 -4.44 -18.31 9.86
N VAL A 399 -4.44 -19.62 9.60
CA VAL A 399 -4.10 -20.20 8.29
C VAL A 399 -5.23 -21.09 7.83
N GLU A 400 -6.03 -20.58 6.89
CA GLU A 400 -7.21 -21.25 6.38
C GLU A 400 -6.92 -22.67 5.90
N GLY A 401 -7.80 -23.63 6.19
CA GLY A 401 -7.68 -25.01 5.69
C GLY A 401 -6.64 -25.89 6.37
N LEU A 402 -5.78 -25.38 7.27
CA LEU A 402 -4.90 -26.21 8.09
C LEU A 402 -5.62 -26.71 9.34
N LYS A 403 -6.32 -27.83 9.17
CA LYS A 403 -7.03 -28.54 10.22
C LYS A 403 -6.82 -30.04 10.06
N LYS A 404 -6.50 -30.74 11.15
CA LYS A 404 -6.36 -32.20 11.19
C LYS A 404 -7.13 -32.79 12.37
N ARG A 405 -7.57 -34.04 12.22
CA ARG A 405 -8.22 -34.81 13.27
C ARG A 405 -7.75 -36.26 13.24
N GLU A 406 -7.60 -36.84 14.41
CA GLU A 406 -7.30 -38.25 14.61
C GLU A 406 -8.26 -38.82 15.66
N SER A 407 -8.56 -40.11 15.56
CA SER A 407 -9.56 -40.77 16.41
C SER A 407 -9.06 -42.04 17.07
N LEU A 408 -9.57 -42.27 18.28
CA LEU A 408 -9.37 -43.45 19.12
C LEU A 408 -10.74 -43.96 19.57
N THR A 409 -11.12 -45.16 19.13
CA THR A 409 -12.30 -45.87 19.64
C THR A 409 -11.87 -46.76 20.80
N LEU A 410 -12.24 -46.38 22.01
CA LEU A 410 -11.92 -47.13 23.22
C LEU A 410 -13.05 -48.10 23.55
N ILE A 411 -12.72 -49.38 23.63
CA ILE A 411 -13.59 -50.45 24.10
C ILE A 411 -13.08 -50.92 25.47
N VAL A 412 -13.95 -50.88 26.48
CA VAL A 412 -13.61 -51.33 27.84
C VAL A 412 -14.39 -52.61 28.14
N GLU A 413 -13.68 -53.73 28.19
CA GLU A 413 -14.24 -55.06 28.48
C GLU A 413 -14.08 -55.42 29.95
N GLY A 414 -14.98 -56.27 30.45
CA GLY A 414 -14.84 -56.82 31.79
C GLY A 414 -16.10 -57.54 32.26
N LYS A 415 -16.03 -58.09 33.48
CA LYS A 415 -17.17 -58.78 34.08
C LYS A 415 -18.31 -57.83 34.48
N PRO A 416 -19.58 -58.28 34.45
CA PRO A 416 -20.72 -57.46 34.84
C PRO A 416 -20.59 -57.01 36.31
N GLN A 417 -20.94 -55.76 36.61
CA GLN A 417 -21.08 -55.25 37.96
C GLN A 417 -22.56 -55.00 38.25
N ILE A 418 -23.06 -55.54 39.36
CA ILE A 418 -24.48 -55.49 39.73
C ILE A 418 -24.68 -54.68 41.01
N LYS A 419 -25.59 -53.71 40.96
CA LYS A 419 -26.11 -53.01 42.14
C LYS A 419 -27.62 -53.11 42.20
N MET A 420 -28.15 -53.67 43.29
CA MET A 420 -29.61 -53.80 43.48
C MET A 420 -30.17 -52.67 44.34
N THR A 421 -31.37 -52.20 44.01
CA THR A 421 -32.12 -51.20 44.78
C THR A 421 -33.58 -51.63 44.95
N LYS A 422 -34.19 -51.29 46.09
CA LYS A 422 -35.61 -51.54 46.38
C LYS A 422 -36.35 -50.25 46.65
N LYS A 423 -37.58 -50.14 46.15
CA LYS A 423 -38.53 -49.08 46.47
C LYS A 423 -39.88 -49.70 46.80
N THR A 424 -40.40 -49.39 47.98
CA THR A 424 -41.72 -49.82 48.42
C THR A 424 -42.77 -48.83 47.92
N ASP A 425 -43.84 -49.34 47.35
CA ASP A 425 -44.97 -48.54 46.89
C ASP A 425 -45.63 -47.80 48.08
N PRO A 426 -46.20 -46.60 47.92
CA PRO A 426 -46.88 -45.88 49.00
C PRO A 426 -48.01 -46.67 49.66
N SER A 427 -48.64 -47.60 48.93
CA SER A 427 -49.66 -48.52 49.46
C SER A 427 -49.07 -49.63 50.36
N GLY A 428 -47.75 -49.85 50.32
CA GLY A 428 -47.05 -50.92 51.02
C GLY A 428 -47.22 -52.32 50.41
N LEU A 429 -48.10 -52.47 49.41
CA LEU A 429 -48.50 -53.76 48.85
C LEU A 429 -47.53 -54.32 47.81
N SER A 430 -46.84 -53.47 47.06
CA SER A 430 -45.89 -53.88 46.03
C SER A 430 -44.52 -53.24 46.22
N LYS A 431 -43.49 -53.93 45.75
CA LYS A 431 -42.10 -53.51 45.85
C LYS A 431 -41.47 -53.56 44.47
N THR A 432 -40.91 -52.44 44.06
CA THR A 432 -40.14 -52.31 42.81
C THR A 432 -38.68 -52.57 43.11
N ILE A 433 -38.10 -53.56 42.45
CA ILE A 433 -36.71 -53.96 42.61
C ILE A 433 -36.00 -53.73 41.29
N ILE A 434 -34.89 -52.99 41.36
CA ILE A 434 -34.12 -52.57 40.18
C ILE A 434 -32.71 -53.12 40.32
N CYS A 435 -32.29 -53.92 39.36
CA CYS A 435 -30.92 -54.41 39.19
C CYS A 435 -30.23 -53.49 38.19
N HIS A 436 -29.36 -52.61 38.68
CA HIS A 436 -28.49 -51.76 37.87
C HIS A 436 -27.27 -52.60 37.47
N VAL A 437 -27.02 -52.69 36.18
CA VAL A 437 -25.95 -53.51 35.62
C VAL A 437 -25.02 -52.65 34.77
N GLU A 438 -23.72 -52.77 35.01
CA GLU A 438 -22.66 -52.21 34.17
C GLU A 438 -21.78 -53.34 33.64
N GLY A 439 -21.51 -53.38 32.34
CA GLY A 439 -20.68 -54.43 31.75
C GLY A 439 -20.66 -54.37 30.24
N PHE A 440 -19.53 -54.77 29.65
CA PHE A 440 -19.38 -54.93 28.21
C PHE A 440 -18.52 -56.18 27.90
N PRO A 441 -18.94 -57.04 26.94
CA PRO A 441 -20.14 -56.95 26.11
C PRO A 441 -21.45 -57.02 26.91
N LYS A 442 -22.58 -56.57 26.30
CA LYS A 442 -23.88 -56.44 26.99
C LYS A 442 -24.22 -57.75 27.74
N PRO A 443 -24.33 -57.73 29.08
CA PRO A 443 -24.69 -58.91 29.84
C PRO A 443 -26.17 -59.32 29.61
N ALA A 444 -26.46 -60.61 29.72
CA ALA A 444 -27.82 -61.15 29.81
C ALA A 444 -28.25 -61.21 31.28
N ILE A 445 -29.50 -60.83 31.58
CA ILE A 445 -30.04 -60.80 32.95
C ILE A 445 -31.01 -61.97 33.18
N GLN A 446 -30.88 -62.59 34.35
CA GLN A 446 -31.82 -63.58 34.87
C GLN A 446 -32.16 -63.27 36.34
N TRP A 447 -33.45 -63.28 36.65
CA TRP A 447 -33.96 -63.06 38.01
C TRP A 447 -34.47 -64.37 38.62
N THR A 448 -34.09 -64.65 39.86
CA THR A 448 -34.55 -65.83 40.62
C THR A 448 -35.01 -65.46 42.03
N ILE A 449 -35.99 -66.21 42.55
CA ILE A 449 -36.50 -66.05 43.92
C ILE A 449 -36.02 -67.23 44.77
N THR A 450 -35.15 -66.96 45.73
CA THR A 450 -34.64 -67.96 46.68
C THR A 450 -35.74 -68.29 47.69
N GLY A 451 -36.24 -69.52 47.63
CA GLY A 451 -37.44 -70.01 48.35
C GLY A 451 -38.31 -70.91 47.47
N SER A 452 -38.42 -70.60 46.17
CA SER A 452 -39.20 -71.36 45.17
C SER A 452 -38.35 -71.87 43.99
N GLY A 453 -37.15 -71.31 43.77
CA GLY A 453 -36.31 -71.64 42.61
C GLY A 453 -36.89 -71.13 41.28
N SER A 454 -37.97 -70.35 41.33
CA SER A 454 -38.68 -69.84 40.17
C SER A 454 -37.91 -68.71 39.49
N VAL A 455 -37.86 -68.77 38.16
CA VAL A 455 -37.32 -67.72 37.28
C VAL A 455 -38.41 -66.71 36.97
N ILE A 456 -38.11 -65.42 37.09
CA ILE A 456 -39.04 -64.33 36.74
C ILE A 456 -38.84 -63.99 35.25
N ASN A 457 -39.86 -64.27 34.43
CA ASN A 457 -39.79 -64.06 32.98
C ASN A 457 -40.26 -62.67 32.53
N GLN A 458 -40.98 -61.93 33.37
CA GLN A 458 -41.47 -60.59 33.07
C GLN A 458 -40.58 -59.55 33.74
N THR A 459 -39.68 -58.97 32.94
CA THR A 459 -38.72 -57.95 33.38
C THR A 459 -38.81 -56.75 32.44
N GLU A 460 -38.65 -55.56 32.98
CA GLU A 460 -38.56 -54.32 32.20
C GLU A 460 -37.10 -53.89 32.14
N GLU A 461 -36.48 -53.93 30.96
CA GLU A 461 -35.10 -53.46 30.75
C GLU A 461 -35.07 -52.02 30.21
N SER A 462 -34.15 -51.22 30.73
CA SER A 462 -33.81 -49.94 30.12
C SER A 462 -32.96 -50.13 28.86
N PRO A 463 -32.89 -49.11 27.98
CA PRO A 463 -31.89 -49.07 26.92
C PRO A 463 -30.48 -49.27 27.48
N TYR A 464 -29.63 -49.98 26.72
CA TYR A 464 -28.22 -50.18 27.03
C TYR A 464 -27.39 -49.02 26.46
N ILE A 465 -26.88 -48.16 27.34
CA ILE A 465 -26.18 -46.92 26.98
C ILE A 465 -24.86 -46.86 27.74
N ASN A 466 -23.74 -46.71 27.03
CA ASN A 466 -22.38 -46.58 27.61
C ASN A 466 -22.04 -47.66 28.63
N GLY A 467 -22.39 -48.91 28.32
CA GLY A 467 -22.13 -50.06 29.20
C GLY A 467 -23.10 -50.21 30.36
N ARG A 468 -24.10 -49.33 30.53
CA ARG A 468 -25.05 -49.34 31.65
C ARG A 468 -26.50 -49.56 31.18
N TYR A 469 -27.24 -50.33 31.96
CA TYR A 469 -28.69 -50.52 31.87
C TYR A 469 -29.22 -50.98 33.22
N TYR A 470 -30.54 -51.01 33.36
CA TYR A 470 -31.18 -51.64 34.51
C TYR A 470 -32.26 -52.61 34.05
N SER A 471 -32.49 -53.63 34.86
CA SER A 471 -33.66 -54.50 34.77
C SER A 471 -34.52 -54.27 36.01
N LYS A 472 -35.83 -54.17 35.80
CA LYS A 472 -36.81 -53.86 36.84
C LYS A 472 -37.86 -54.96 36.92
N ILE A 473 -38.19 -55.34 38.14
CA ILE A 473 -39.29 -56.23 38.48
C ILE A 473 -40.17 -55.60 39.57
N ILE A 474 -41.45 -55.95 39.56
CA ILE A 474 -42.41 -55.55 40.59
C ILE A 474 -42.92 -56.83 41.24
N ILE A 475 -42.80 -56.93 42.56
CA ILE A 475 -43.25 -58.09 43.33
C ILE A 475 -44.14 -57.65 44.49
N SER A 476 -45.09 -58.49 44.86
CA SER A 476 -45.94 -58.32 46.05
C SER A 476 -45.76 -59.55 46.95
N PRO A 477 -44.65 -59.64 47.70
CA PRO A 477 -44.30 -60.87 48.40
C PRO A 477 -45.18 -61.07 49.65
N GLU A 478 -45.74 -62.26 49.81
CA GLU A 478 -46.52 -62.66 51.00
C GLU A 478 -45.60 -63.03 52.19
N GLU A 479 -44.39 -63.50 51.90
CA GLU A 479 -43.35 -63.83 52.88
C GLU A 479 -42.03 -63.12 52.57
N ASN A 480 -41.06 -63.14 53.49
CA ASN A 480 -39.74 -62.58 53.22
C ASN A 480 -39.04 -63.41 52.15
N VAL A 481 -38.77 -62.79 50.99
CA VAL A 481 -38.12 -63.44 49.86
C VAL A 481 -36.73 -62.86 49.61
N THR A 482 -35.79 -63.71 49.20
CA THR A 482 -34.51 -63.25 48.67
C THR A 482 -34.59 -63.23 47.16
N LEU A 483 -34.41 -62.05 46.57
CA LEU A 483 -34.33 -61.92 45.12
C LEU A 483 -32.88 -61.93 44.68
N THR A 484 -32.59 -62.70 43.64
CA THR A 484 -31.26 -62.80 43.08
C THR A 484 -31.27 -62.33 41.63
N CYS A 485 -30.44 -61.34 41.32
CA CYS A 485 -30.18 -60.88 39.97
C CYS A 485 -28.85 -61.50 39.51
N THR A 486 -28.90 -62.27 38.43
CA THR A 486 -27.72 -62.83 37.76
C THR A 486 -27.50 -62.08 36.46
N ALA A 487 -26.30 -61.53 36.26
CA ALA A 487 -25.89 -60.92 35.00
C ALA A 487 -24.70 -61.69 34.44
N GLU A 488 -24.80 -62.11 33.18
CA GLU A 488 -23.81 -62.97 32.53
C GLU A 488 -23.40 -62.36 31.19
N ASN A 489 -22.10 -62.15 30.99
CA ASN A 489 -21.57 -61.86 29.66
C ASN A 489 -20.61 -62.98 29.23
N GLN A 490 -20.07 -62.88 28.02
CA GLN A 490 -19.15 -63.88 27.46
C GLN A 490 -17.86 -64.08 28.27
N LEU A 491 -17.56 -63.21 29.24
CA LEU A 491 -16.36 -63.27 30.07
C LEU A 491 -16.66 -63.95 31.41
N GLU A 492 -17.67 -63.48 32.15
CA GLU A 492 -17.98 -64.00 33.47
C GLU A 492 -19.44 -63.76 33.90
N ARG A 493 -19.88 -64.55 34.90
CA ARG A 493 -21.19 -64.45 35.55
C ARG A 493 -21.07 -63.76 36.90
N THR A 494 -21.88 -62.75 37.15
CA THR A 494 -21.96 -62.04 38.43
C THR A 494 -23.36 -62.18 39.01
N VAL A 495 -23.44 -62.32 40.33
CA VAL A 495 -24.68 -62.53 41.08
C VAL A 495 -24.75 -61.55 42.24
N ASN A 496 -25.92 -60.94 42.44
CA ASN A 496 -26.21 -60.16 43.63
C ASN A 496 -27.60 -60.51 44.15
N SER A 497 -27.78 -60.50 45.47
CA SER A 497 -29.03 -60.88 46.12
C SER A 497 -29.50 -59.81 47.09
N LEU A 498 -30.81 -59.60 47.16
CA LEU A 498 -31.46 -58.62 48.02
C LEU A 498 -32.63 -59.26 48.77
N ASN A 499 -32.62 -59.12 50.10
CA ASN A 499 -33.72 -59.57 50.93
C ASN A 499 -34.86 -58.54 50.91
N VAL A 500 -36.05 -59.01 50.57
CA VAL A 500 -37.26 -58.21 50.47
C VAL A 500 -38.30 -58.76 51.45
N SER A 501 -38.62 -57.99 52.47
CA SER A 501 -39.62 -58.36 53.47
C SER A 501 -41.05 -58.07 52.99
N ALA A 502 -42.00 -58.94 53.36
CA ALA A 502 -43.42 -58.80 53.02
C ALA A 502 -44.08 -57.59 53.69
N ASN A 503 -43.68 -57.27 54.93
CA ASN A 503 -44.25 -56.19 55.71
C ASN A 503 -43.14 -55.25 56.20
N GLU A 504 -42.93 -54.12 55.51
CA GLU A 504 -42.09 -53.03 56.02
C GLU A 504 -42.97 -52.05 56.80
N ASN A 505 -43.37 -52.45 58.00
CA ASN A 505 -43.92 -51.49 58.97
C ASN A 505 -43.10 -51.54 60.27
N LYS A 506 -42.53 -50.37 60.58
CA LYS A 506 -41.76 -49.97 61.77
C LYS A 506 -40.27 -50.30 61.84
N GLU A 507 -39.48 -49.68 60.97
CA GLU A 507 -38.13 -49.24 61.35
C GLU A 507 -37.71 -47.90 60.71
N LYS A 508 -38.66 -46.97 60.57
CA LYS A 508 -38.39 -45.57 60.19
C LYS A 508 -39.15 -44.53 61.03
N VAL A 509 -39.36 -44.84 62.31
CA VAL A 509 -39.83 -43.84 63.30
C VAL A 509 -38.84 -43.64 64.45
N ASN A 510 -37.79 -44.46 64.59
CA ASN A 510 -36.83 -44.31 65.69
C ASN A 510 -35.66 -43.33 65.42
N ASP A 511 -35.42 -42.92 64.18
CA ASP A 511 -34.33 -41.96 63.89
C ASP A 511 -34.77 -40.50 64.02
N GLN A 512 -36.05 -40.17 63.84
CA GLN A 512 -36.52 -38.80 64.16
C GLN A 512 -36.68 -38.58 65.67
N ALA A 513 -37.01 -39.62 66.46
CA ALA A 513 -37.02 -39.52 67.91
C ALA A 513 -35.60 -39.37 68.49
N LYS A 514 -34.60 -40.07 67.94
CA LYS A 514 -33.18 -39.93 68.33
C LYS A 514 -32.58 -38.58 67.91
N LEU A 515 -32.97 -38.02 66.75
CA LEU A 515 -32.51 -36.69 66.34
C LEU A 515 -33.14 -35.58 67.19
N ILE A 516 -34.43 -35.69 67.55
CA ILE A 516 -35.11 -34.73 68.42
C ILE A 516 -34.57 -34.82 69.86
N VAL A 517 -34.37 -36.04 70.40
CA VAL A 517 -33.73 -36.22 71.71
C VAL A 517 -32.27 -35.74 71.67
N GLY A 518 -31.53 -35.97 70.58
CA GLY A 518 -30.17 -35.45 70.39
C GLY A 518 -30.10 -33.92 70.31
N ILE A 519 -31.07 -33.28 69.64
CA ILE A 519 -31.18 -31.81 69.59
C ILE A 519 -31.61 -31.24 70.94
N VAL A 520 -32.57 -31.86 71.65
CA VAL A 520 -33.03 -31.38 72.96
C VAL A 520 -31.96 -31.58 74.03
N VAL A 521 -31.27 -32.73 74.06
CA VAL A 521 -30.14 -32.98 74.96
C VAL A 521 -28.96 -32.08 74.61
N GLY A 522 -28.68 -31.87 73.31
CA GLY A 522 -27.66 -30.94 72.84
C GLY A 522 -27.96 -29.49 73.23
N LEU A 523 -29.21 -29.04 73.11
CA LEU A 523 -29.65 -27.70 73.54
C LEU A 523 -29.63 -27.54 75.06
N LEU A 524 -30.02 -28.57 75.82
CA LEU A 524 -29.94 -28.56 77.29
C LEU A 524 -28.50 -28.55 77.80
N LEU A 525 -27.60 -29.32 77.17
CA LEU A 525 -26.16 -29.28 77.47
C LEU A 525 -25.54 -27.95 77.06
N ALA A 526 -25.91 -27.38 75.90
CA ALA A 526 -25.45 -26.06 75.48
C ALA A 526 -25.97 -24.96 76.43
N ALA A 527 -27.20 -25.05 76.93
CA ALA A 527 -27.74 -24.12 77.93
C ALA A 527 -27.06 -24.28 79.29
N LEU A 528 -26.71 -25.49 79.72
CA LEU A 528 -25.91 -25.74 80.92
C LEU A 528 -24.49 -25.19 80.77
N VAL A 529 -23.85 -25.41 79.63
CA VAL A 529 -22.51 -24.86 79.34
C VAL A 529 -22.57 -23.33 79.27
N ALA A 530 -23.58 -22.76 78.60
CA ALA A 530 -23.79 -21.31 78.57
C ALA A 530 -24.07 -20.76 79.97
N GLY A 531 -24.84 -21.47 80.81
CA GLY A 531 -25.09 -21.12 82.20
C GLY A 531 -23.82 -21.18 83.07
N VAL A 532 -22.97 -22.19 82.88
CA VAL A 532 -21.67 -22.31 83.56
C VAL A 532 -20.70 -21.26 83.07
N VAL A 533 -20.66 -20.96 81.76
CA VAL A 533 -19.83 -19.89 81.18
C VAL A 533 -20.31 -18.52 81.66
N TYR A 534 -21.63 -18.29 81.73
CA TYR A 534 -22.20 -17.06 82.28
C TYR A 534 -21.94 -16.94 83.79
N TRP A 535 -22.01 -18.05 84.54
CA TRP A 535 -21.66 -18.08 85.96
C TRP A 535 -20.16 -17.85 86.19
N LEU A 536 -19.29 -18.43 85.35
CA LEU A 536 -17.84 -18.17 85.37
C LEU A 536 -17.54 -16.73 84.94
N TYR A 537 -18.26 -16.18 83.96
CA TYR A 537 -18.12 -14.78 83.54
C TYR A 537 -18.56 -13.80 84.64
N MET A 538 -19.70 -14.06 85.29
CA MET A 538 -20.15 -13.30 86.46
C MET A 538 -19.21 -13.46 87.67
N LYS A 539 -18.60 -14.63 87.85
CA LYS A 539 -17.61 -14.89 88.91
C LYS A 539 -16.24 -14.25 88.60
N LYS A 540 -15.89 -14.06 87.33
CA LYS A 540 -14.65 -13.41 86.87
C LYS A 540 -14.80 -11.88 86.72
N SER A 541 -16.03 -11.38 86.57
CA SER A 541 -16.37 -9.94 86.57
C SER A 541 -16.25 -9.28 87.97
N LYS A 542 -16.23 -10.06 89.06
CA LYS A 542 -15.98 -9.55 90.41
C LYS A 542 -14.50 -9.60 90.88
N THR A 543 -13.56 -10.00 90.02
CA THR A 543 -12.15 -10.14 90.43
C THR A 543 -11.17 -9.91 89.27
N ALA A 544 -11.11 -8.71 88.69
CA ALA A 544 -9.97 -8.27 87.87
C ALA A 544 -9.97 -6.75 87.62
N SER A 545 -9.81 -5.97 88.70
CA SER A 545 -9.30 -4.60 88.62
C SER A 545 -7.87 -4.61 89.15
N LYS A 546 -6.86 -4.61 88.26
CA LYS A 546 -5.51 -4.04 88.45
C LYS A 546 -4.55 -4.46 87.32
N HIS A 547 -4.03 -3.45 86.61
CA HIS A 547 -2.65 -3.27 86.08
C HIS A 547 -1.99 -4.38 85.22
N VAL A 548 -1.14 -4.16 84.20
CA VAL A 548 -0.66 -3.09 83.28
C VAL A 548 0.53 -3.74 82.53
N ASN A 549 0.66 -3.53 81.21
CA ASN A 549 1.84 -3.67 80.30
C ASN A 549 2.62 -5.02 80.27
N LYS A 550 3.27 -5.49 79.19
CA LYS A 550 4.06 -4.86 78.13
C LYS A 550 4.32 -5.85 76.96
N ASP A 551 4.65 -5.29 75.81
CA ASP A 551 4.96 -5.84 74.47
C ASP A 551 5.78 -7.13 74.34
N LEU A 552 5.53 -7.93 73.28
CA LEU A 552 6.32 -7.98 72.02
C LEU A 552 5.87 -9.17 71.13
N GLY A 553 5.87 -9.00 69.79
CA GLY A 553 6.12 -10.13 68.86
C GLY A 553 5.07 -10.38 67.78
N ASN A 554 5.27 -9.73 66.63
CA ASN A 554 4.57 -9.81 65.35
C ASN A 554 4.73 -11.17 64.62
N MET A 555 3.67 -11.67 63.97
CA MET A 555 3.62 -12.01 62.53
C MET A 555 2.30 -12.71 62.18
N GLU A 556 1.49 -11.98 61.42
CA GLU A 556 0.17 -12.35 60.89
C GLU A 556 0.31 -12.56 59.37
N GLU A 557 -0.13 -13.71 58.85
CA GLU A 557 -0.33 -13.93 57.41
C GLU A 557 -1.84 -14.08 57.15
N ASN A 558 -2.45 -12.96 56.75
CA ASN A 558 -3.31 -12.79 55.57
C ASN A 558 -3.95 -14.06 54.97
N LYS A 559 -5.23 -14.10 54.57
CA LYS A 559 -6.21 -13.05 54.27
C LYS A 559 -7.56 -13.72 53.96
N LYS A 560 -8.61 -12.99 54.32
CA LYS A 560 -10.04 -13.25 54.11
C LYS A 560 -10.45 -13.30 52.63
N LEU A 561 -11.50 -14.08 52.34
CA LEU A 561 -12.45 -13.84 51.25
C LEU A 561 -13.35 -12.65 51.60
N GLU A 562 -13.66 -11.85 50.57
CA GLU A 562 -14.95 -11.21 50.19
C GLU A 562 -15.99 -10.93 51.30
N GLU A 563 -16.67 -9.78 51.36
CA GLU A 563 -17.39 -9.14 50.27
C GLU A 563 -17.81 -7.70 50.65
N ASN A 564 -18.27 -6.97 49.64
CA ASN A 564 -18.56 -5.55 49.56
C ASN A 564 -19.63 -5.02 50.53
N ASN A 565 -19.51 -3.73 50.90
CA ASN A 565 -20.61 -2.78 50.66
C ASN A 565 -20.20 -1.30 50.78
N HIS A 566 -20.65 -0.53 49.77
CA HIS A 566 -20.91 0.93 49.74
C HIS A 566 -19.69 1.87 50.00
N LYS A 567 -19.41 2.94 49.23
CA LYS A 567 -20.30 3.93 48.62
C LYS A 567 -19.44 5.04 47.93
N THR A 568 -20.00 5.66 46.89
CA THR A 568 -19.89 7.09 46.48
C THR A 568 -18.62 7.68 45.83
N GLU A 569 -18.90 8.35 44.70
CA GLU A 569 -18.38 9.65 44.21
C GLU A 569 -16.93 9.75 43.72
N ALA A 570 -16.73 9.76 42.40
CA ALA A 570 -16.66 10.96 41.55
C ALA A 570 -16.42 10.56 40.09
#